data_AF-A0A7X0BQ14-F1
#
_entry.id   AF-A0A7X0BQ14-F1
#
_cell.length_a   1.000
_cell.length_b   1.000
_cell.length_c   1.000
_cell.angle_alpha   90.00
_cell.angle_beta   90.00
_cell.angle_gamma   90.00
#
_symmetry.space_group_name_H-M   'P 1'
#
loop_
_entity.id
_entity.type
_entity.pdbx_description
1 polymer ?
#
loop_
_entity_poly.entity_id
_entity_poly.type
_entity_poly.pdbx_seq_one_letter_code
_entity_poly.pdbx_strand_id
1 'polypeptide(L)'
;MRRWLLGGSVLAAAAVAASVVWFGSLPPAAEPMTAPPVTVAAPARQVAPLQPDPVVFTVEALPAAAEAPAEVAAPTLSPVEAQVLMQLMAEQGDPRMPAKGGLKPRQPASAEQLADPQAYAAFEDEQTRSQVQAWTRGVEQIPAIRERIAQAEQAGDRSNAELDEARAALVQLEQLQSQLQQQAPQLLPSGPAPQAPAD
;
A
#
# COMPACT_ATOMS: atom_id res chain seq x y z
N MET A 1 11.45 20.79 -28.80
CA MET A 1 12.19 21.63 -27.83
C MET A 1 11.56 21.44 -26.45
N ARG A 2 12.28 20.78 -25.52
CA ARG A 2 12.70 21.30 -24.20
C ARG A 2 11.72 21.07 -23.02
N ARG A 3 12.28 20.39 -21.99
CA ARG A 3 11.99 20.39 -20.53
C ARG A 3 10.98 19.31 -20.05
N TRP A 4 11.37 18.15 -19.49
CA TRP A 4 11.95 17.86 -18.14
C TRP A 4 11.06 18.46 -17.03
N LEU A 5 10.44 17.72 -16.08
CA LEU A 5 11.05 16.99 -14.97
C LEU A 5 9.96 16.49 -13.96
N LEU A 6 10.28 15.40 -13.24
CA LEU A 6 9.89 15.07 -11.85
C LEU A 6 8.42 14.67 -11.57
N GLY A 7 8.11 13.66 -10.76
CA GLY A 7 8.94 13.01 -9.75
C GLY A 7 8.42 11.62 -9.35
N GLY A 8 9.38 10.77 -9.00
CA GLY A 8 9.19 9.61 -8.16
C GLY A 8 10.00 9.82 -6.89
N SER A 9 9.31 9.72 -5.74
CA SER A 9 9.82 9.54 -4.37
C SER A 9 8.63 9.85 -3.46
N VAL A 10 8.19 9.06 -2.48
CA VAL A 10 8.81 8.08 -1.60
C VAL A 10 7.67 7.23 -1.04
N LEU A 11 7.87 5.91 -0.84
CA LEU A 11 7.33 5.06 0.24
C LEU A 11 7.53 3.60 -0.19
N ALA A 12 8.10 2.69 0.57
CA ALA A 12 8.24 2.66 2.01
C ALA A 12 9.36 1.69 2.41
N ALA A 13 10.19 2.13 3.37
CA ALA A 13 10.71 1.22 4.37
C ALA A 13 9.62 1.05 5.43
N ALA A 14 8.89 -0.07 5.38
CA ALA A 14 8.22 -0.69 6.52
C ALA A 14 7.79 -2.10 6.09
N ALA A 15 8.75 -3.02 6.14
CA ALA A 15 8.48 -4.42 5.94
C ALA A 15 7.97 -5.06 7.24
N VAL A 16 7.07 -6.03 7.05
CA VAL A 16 6.76 -7.18 7.92
C VAL A 16 5.87 -6.92 9.16
N ALA A 17 4.56 -7.09 8.97
CA ALA A 17 3.70 -7.83 9.92
C ALA A 17 2.28 -8.09 9.34
N ALA A 18 2.17 -8.73 8.18
CA ALA A 18 0.90 -9.31 7.73
C ALA A 18 1.13 -10.38 6.66
N SER A 19 1.87 -11.43 7.01
CA SER A 19 2.08 -12.59 6.13
C SER A 19 1.95 -13.89 6.91
N VAL A 20 0.90 -14.01 7.73
CA VAL A 20 0.49 -15.30 8.34
C VAL A 20 -1.04 -15.35 8.49
N VAL A 21 -1.77 -14.98 7.45
CA VAL A 21 -3.15 -15.44 7.24
C VAL A 21 -3.29 -15.51 5.74
N TRP A 22 -4.06 -16.44 5.20
CA TRP A 22 -4.21 -16.75 3.77
C TRP A 22 -3.23 -17.83 3.30
N PHE A 23 -3.74 -19.06 3.25
CA PHE A 23 -3.12 -20.30 2.76
C PHE A 23 -2.27 -21.10 3.76
N GLY A 24 -2.96 -21.66 4.76
CA GLY A 24 -2.49 -22.79 5.56
C GLY A 24 -3.67 -23.55 6.17
N SER A 25 -4.11 -24.60 5.47
CA SER A 25 -4.94 -25.73 5.89
C SER A 25 -5.60 -25.68 7.28
N LEU A 26 -6.94 -25.72 7.35
CA LEU A 26 -7.63 -26.10 8.60
C LEU A 26 -7.23 -27.54 8.98
N PRO A 27 -6.66 -27.79 10.18
CA PRO A 27 -6.61 -29.15 10.70
C PRO A 27 -8.05 -29.60 11.08
N PRO A 28 -8.41 -30.88 10.87
CA PRO A 28 -9.72 -31.38 11.26
C PRO A 28 -9.92 -31.24 12.78
N ALA A 29 -11.13 -30.86 13.18
CA ALA A 29 -11.55 -30.76 14.57
C ALA A 29 -11.36 -32.11 15.28
N ALA A 30 -10.36 -32.19 16.15
CA ALA A 30 -10.20 -33.29 17.09
C ALA A 30 -11.21 -33.10 18.24
N GLU A 31 -11.93 -34.18 18.54
CA GLU A 31 -13.00 -34.26 19.55
C GLU A 31 -12.52 -33.87 20.96
N PRO A 32 -13.41 -33.33 21.81
CA PRO A 32 -13.03 -32.84 23.12
C PRO A 32 -12.67 -34.00 24.08
N MET A 33 -11.38 -34.24 24.26
CA MET A 33 -10.88 -35.00 25.41
C MET A 33 -11.19 -34.23 26.70
N THR A 34 -11.89 -34.90 27.60
CA THR A 34 -12.23 -34.46 28.95
C THR A 34 -10.95 -34.29 29.76
N ALA A 35 -10.62 -33.06 30.17
CA ALA A 35 -9.54 -32.77 31.11
C ALA A 35 -10.07 -32.82 32.56
N PRO A 36 -9.29 -33.34 33.53
CA PRO A 36 -9.71 -33.38 34.93
C PRO A 36 -9.80 -31.98 35.54
N PRO A 37 -10.64 -31.76 36.57
CA PRO A 37 -10.84 -30.43 37.14
C PRO A 37 -9.60 -29.96 37.89
N VAL A 38 -8.97 -28.89 37.41
CA VAL A 38 -7.99 -28.14 38.18
C VAL A 38 -8.73 -27.17 39.09
N THR A 39 -8.72 -27.43 40.40
CA THR A 39 -9.18 -26.49 41.41
C THR A 39 -8.18 -25.35 41.53
N VAL A 40 -8.55 -24.15 41.10
CA VAL A 40 -7.79 -22.93 41.40
C VAL A 40 -8.40 -22.31 42.65
N ALA A 41 -7.68 -22.40 43.77
CA ALA A 41 -8.00 -21.67 44.98
C ALA A 41 -7.80 -20.17 44.74
N ALA A 42 -8.87 -19.38 44.88
CA ALA A 42 -8.81 -17.94 44.82
C ALA A 42 -8.13 -17.38 46.08
N PRO A 43 -7.08 -16.53 45.97
CA PRO A 43 -6.50 -15.89 47.14
C PRO A 43 -7.43 -14.76 47.62
N ALA A 44 -7.92 -14.89 48.86
CA ALA A 44 -8.65 -13.84 49.56
C ALA A 44 -7.74 -12.63 49.77
N ARG A 45 -8.06 -11.51 49.11
CA ARG A 45 -7.33 -10.24 49.24
C ARG A 45 -7.72 -9.60 50.57
N GLN A 46 -6.84 -9.66 51.57
CA GLN A 46 -6.97 -8.85 52.78
C GLN A 46 -6.70 -7.37 52.41
N VAL A 47 -7.66 -6.50 52.70
CA VAL A 47 -7.51 -5.05 52.52
C VAL A 47 -7.11 -4.47 53.87
N ALA A 48 -5.82 -4.17 54.04
CA ALA A 48 -5.36 -3.31 55.13
C ALA A 48 -5.62 -1.84 54.74
N PRO A 49 -6.12 -0.99 55.66
CA PRO A 49 -6.31 0.43 55.37
C PRO A 49 -4.94 1.11 55.29
N LEU A 50 -4.56 1.58 54.09
CA LEU A 50 -3.42 2.50 53.94
C LEU A 50 -3.85 3.91 54.37
N GLN A 51 -3.19 4.41 55.42
CA GLN A 51 -3.21 5.84 55.75
C GLN A 51 -2.46 6.61 54.64
N PRO A 52 -2.93 7.79 54.22
CA PRO A 52 -2.21 8.60 53.23
C PRO A 52 -1.14 9.45 53.91
N ASP A 53 0.13 9.09 53.73
CA ASP A 53 1.23 10.02 53.93
C ASP A 53 1.29 11.00 52.74
N PRO A 54 1.34 12.33 52.96
CA PRO A 54 1.49 13.28 51.87
C PRO A 54 2.94 13.24 51.37
N VAL A 55 3.18 12.47 50.30
CA VAL A 55 4.43 12.55 49.54
C VAL A 55 4.42 13.87 48.76
N VAL A 56 5.22 14.82 49.21
CA VAL A 56 5.48 16.06 48.46
C VAL A 56 6.34 15.69 47.26
N PHE A 57 5.75 15.69 46.07
CA PHE A 57 6.51 15.58 44.82
C PHE A 57 7.01 16.97 44.44
N THR A 58 8.32 17.16 44.44
CA THR A 58 8.95 18.33 43.82
C THR A 58 9.22 17.99 42.36
N VAL A 59 8.54 18.68 41.45
CA VAL A 59 8.85 18.62 40.01
C VAL A 59 10.02 19.58 39.76
N GLU A 60 11.17 19.03 39.40
CA GLU A 60 12.28 19.83 38.89
C GLU A 60 11.88 20.40 37.53
N ALA A 61 11.87 21.74 37.42
CA ALA A 61 11.50 22.41 36.20
C ALA A 61 12.56 22.17 35.12
N LEU A 62 12.13 21.56 34.01
CA LEU A 62 12.93 21.44 32.80
C LEU A 62 13.37 22.86 32.35
N PRO A 63 14.65 23.10 32.00
CA PRO A 63 15.06 24.40 31.47
C PRO A 63 14.22 24.70 30.23
N ALA A 64 13.69 25.93 30.17
CA ALA A 64 12.82 26.40 29.11
C ALA A 64 13.42 26.05 27.75
N ALA A 65 12.70 25.24 26.98
CA ALA A 65 13.03 25.00 25.58
C ALA A 65 13.19 26.35 24.89
N ALA A 66 14.29 26.51 24.15
CA ALA A 66 14.49 27.66 23.27
C ALA A 66 13.23 27.87 22.41
N GLU A 67 12.84 29.14 22.24
CA GLU A 67 11.67 29.58 21.48
C GLU A 67 11.40 28.66 20.29
N ALA A 68 10.18 28.11 20.23
CA ALA A 68 9.70 27.46 19.03
C ALA A 68 9.90 28.42 17.85
N PRO A 69 10.46 27.98 16.71
CA PRO A 69 10.56 28.83 15.53
C PRO A 69 9.18 29.41 15.26
N ALA A 70 9.13 30.73 15.04
CA ALA A 70 7.91 31.48 14.80
C ALA A 70 6.98 30.68 13.88
N GLU A 71 5.75 30.44 14.35
CA GLU A 71 4.72 29.74 13.61
C GLU A 71 4.52 30.46 12.27
N VAL A 72 5.07 29.88 11.20
CA VAL A 72 4.89 30.41 9.85
C VAL A 72 3.40 30.26 9.57
N ALA A 73 2.68 31.39 9.56
CA ALA A 73 1.26 31.41 9.28
C ALA A 73 0.98 30.56 8.03
N ALA A 74 0.14 29.54 8.19
CA ALA A 74 -0.23 28.69 7.06
C ALA A 74 -0.78 29.59 5.95
N PRO A 75 -0.34 29.41 4.69
CA PRO A 75 -0.83 30.24 3.59
C PRO A 75 -2.35 30.11 3.51
N THR A 76 -3.06 31.20 3.80
CA THR A 76 -4.51 31.26 3.71
C THR A 76 -4.92 31.65 2.31
N LEU A 77 -5.57 30.73 1.59
CA LEU A 77 -6.20 31.03 0.30
C LEU A 77 -7.58 31.64 0.53
N SER A 78 -7.94 32.63 -0.27
CA SER A 78 -9.34 33.05 -0.37
C SER A 78 -10.21 31.94 -0.99
N PRO A 79 -11.53 31.95 -0.79
CA PRO A 79 -12.43 30.94 -1.38
C PRO A 79 -12.32 30.84 -2.91
N VAL A 80 -12.14 31.98 -3.58
CA VAL A 80 -12.00 32.04 -5.05
C VAL A 80 -10.67 31.40 -5.49
N GLU A 81 -9.57 31.74 -4.82
CA GLU A 81 -8.25 31.16 -5.11
C GLU A 81 -8.24 29.65 -4.84
N ALA A 82 -8.92 29.20 -3.78
CA ALA A 82 -9.10 27.78 -3.51
C ALA A 82 -9.89 27.09 -4.63
N GLN A 83 -10.97 27.70 -5.14
CA GLN A 83 -11.73 27.16 -6.27
C GLN A 83 -10.88 27.02 -7.54
N VAL A 84 -10.10 28.05 -7.85
CA VAL A 84 -9.20 28.05 -9.02
C VAL A 84 -8.11 26.99 -8.87
N LEU A 85 -7.50 26.88 -7.68
CA LEU A 85 -6.49 25.85 -7.41
C LEU A 85 -7.09 24.44 -7.50
N MET A 86 -8.31 24.23 -6.96
CA MET A 86 -9.01 22.94 -7.08
C MET A 86 -9.29 22.57 -8.54
N GLN A 87 -9.75 23.52 -9.36
CA GLN A 87 -9.97 23.29 -10.79
C GLN A 87 -8.66 22.96 -11.53
N LEU A 88 -7.60 23.71 -11.24
CA LEU A 88 -6.28 23.47 -11.82
C LEU A 88 -5.73 22.09 -11.45
N MET A 89 -5.88 21.67 -10.19
CA MET A 89 -5.48 20.34 -9.72
C MET A 89 -6.36 19.22 -10.29
N ALA A 90 -7.64 19.49 -10.60
CA ALA A 90 -8.49 18.54 -11.29
C ALA A 90 -8.07 18.33 -12.75
N GLU A 91 -7.63 19.39 -13.43
CA GLU A 91 -7.20 19.35 -14.84
C GLU A 91 -5.79 18.80 -15.02
N GLN A 92 -4.83 19.24 -14.18
CA GLN A 92 -3.40 18.94 -14.34
C GLN A 92 -2.93 17.82 -13.40
N GLY A 93 -3.73 17.45 -12.41
CA GLY A 93 -3.36 16.52 -11.34
C GLY A 93 -2.56 17.21 -10.23
N ASP A 94 -2.52 16.56 -9.05
CA ASP A 94 -1.64 16.98 -7.96
C ASP A 94 -0.25 16.36 -8.19
N PRO A 95 0.83 17.15 -8.32
CA PRO A 95 2.17 16.64 -8.58
C PRO A 95 2.73 15.75 -7.45
N ARG A 96 2.15 15.83 -6.24
CA ARG A 96 2.51 14.94 -5.12
C ARG A 96 1.83 13.59 -5.21
N MET A 97 0.77 13.50 -6.01
CA MET A 97 0.07 12.25 -6.27
C MET A 97 0.68 11.65 -7.54
N PRO A 98 1.33 10.48 -7.47
CA PRO A 98 1.73 9.80 -8.69
C PRO A 98 0.48 9.59 -9.56
N ALA A 99 0.66 9.63 -10.89
CA ALA A 99 -0.42 9.32 -11.82
C ALA A 99 -1.08 8.01 -11.37
N LYS A 100 -2.41 8.02 -11.21
CA LYS A 100 -3.17 6.81 -10.85
C LYS A 100 -2.79 5.74 -11.86
N GLY A 101 -1.90 4.81 -11.48
CA GLY A 101 -1.51 3.69 -12.33
C GLY A 101 -2.80 3.03 -12.77
N GLY A 102 -2.97 2.79 -14.07
CA GLY A 102 -4.24 2.61 -14.81
C GLY A 102 -5.24 1.55 -14.29
N LEU A 103 -5.64 1.70 -13.03
CA LEU A 103 -6.63 0.92 -12.33
C LEU A 103 -7.96 1.43 -12.84
N LYS A 104 -8.58 0.62 -13.69
CA LYS A 104 -9.94 0.87 -14.17
C LYS A 104 -10.90 0.80 -12.98
N PRO A 105 -11.92 1.67 -12.92
CA PRO A 105 -13.02 1.50 -11.98
C PRO A 105 -13.61 0.08 -12.09
N ARG A 106 -14.04 -0.48 -10.95
CA ARG A 106 -14.70 -1.78 -10.92
C ARG A 106 -15.99 -1.73 -11.74
N GLN A 107 -16.19 -2.71 -12.62
CA GLN A 107 -17.45 -2.86 -13.33
C GLN A 107 -18.49 -3.44 -12.37
N PRO A 108 -19.71 -2.89 -12.28
CA PRO A 108 -20.77 -3.51 -11.48
C PRO A 108 -21.26 -4.82 -12.13
N ALA A 109 -21.76 -5.75 -11.31
CA ALA A 109 -22.43 -6.96 -11.78
C ALA A 109 -23.72 -6.62 -12.51
N SER A 110 -24.09 -7.40 -13.52
CA SER A 110 -25.38 -7.28 -14.21
C SER A 110 -26.53 -7.78 -13.32
N ALA A 111 -27.77 -7.40 -13.65
CA ALA A 111 -28.95 -7.86 -12.92
C ALA A 111 -29.13 -9.40 -12.99
N GLU A 112 -28.76 -10.01 -14.11
CA GLU A 112 -28.78 -11.47 -14.31
C GLU A 112 -27.74 -12.16 -13.42
N GLN A 113 -26.53 -11.59 -13.34
CA GLN A 113 -25.47 -12.09 -12.47
C GLN A 113 -25.85 -11.98 -11.00
N LEU A 114 -26.54 -10.91 -10.60
CA LEU A 114 -27.01 -10.74 -9.21
C LEU A 114 -28.16 -11.68 -8.84
N ALA A 115 -28.91 -12.18 -9.83
CA ALA A 115 -30.05 -13.07 -9.60
C ALA A 115 -29.66 -14.55 -9.43
N ASP A 116 -28.50 -14.97 -9.95
CA ASP A 116 -27.97 -16.33 -9.85
C ASP A 116 -26.68 -16.38 -9.01
N PRO A 117 -26.66 -17.09 -7.87
CA PRO A 117 -25.47 -17.24 -7.04
C PRO A 117 -24.23 -17.78 -7.79
N GLN A 118 -24.40 -18.67 -8.77
CA GLN A 118 -23.27 -19.24 -9.51
C GLN A 118 -22.69 -18.23 -10.51
N ALA A 119 -23.57 -17.53 -11.24
CA ALA A 119 -23.16 -16.44 -12.13
C ALA A 119 -22.46 -15.30 -11.37
N TYR A 120 -22.95 -14.97 -10.17
CA TYR A 120 -22.30 -13.98 -9.31
C TYR A 120 -20.90 -14.42 -8.86
N ALA A 121 -20.74 -15.68 -8.44
CA ALA A 121 -19.45 -16.21 -8.02
C ALA A 121 -18.41 -16.16 -9.15
N ALA A 122 -18.79 -16.57 -10.37
CA ALA A 122 -17.92 -16.50 -11.54
C ALA A 122 -17.51 -15.05 -11.88
N PHE A 123 -18.43 -14.10 -11.73
CA PHE A 123 -18.14 -12.68 -11.89
C PHE A 123 -17.12 -12.19 -10.84
N GLU A 124 -17.29 -12.54 -9.57
CA GLU A 124 -16.35 -12.15 -8.50
C GLU A 124 -14.94 -12.72 -8.73
N ASP A 125 -14.84 -13.97 -9.20
CA ASP A 125 -13.57 -14.59 -9.57
C ASP A 125 -12.88 -13.84 -10.71
N GLU A 126 -13.64 -13.43 -11.73
CA GLU A 126 -13.12 -12.65 -12.85
C GLU A 126 -12.69 -11.24 -12.42
N GLN A 127 -13.50 -10.56 -11.59
CA GLN A 127 -13.15 -9.25 -11.03
C GLN A 127 -11.86 -9.32 -10.21
N THR A 128 -11.72 -10.35 -9.38
CA THR A 128 -10.52 -10.57 -8.56
C THR A 128 -9.31 -10.81 -9.46
N ARG A 129 -9.43 -11.68 -10.47
CA ARG A 129 -8.34 -11.95 -11.42
C ARG A 129 -7.93 -10.70 -12.19
N SER A 130 -8.90 -9.94 -12.71
CA SER A 130 -8.68 -8.69 -13.45
C SER A 130 -7.97 -7.64 -12.58
N GLN A 131 -8.35 -7.53 -11.32
CA GLN A 131 -7.69 -6.65 -10.37
C GLN A 131 -6.23 -7.06 -10.16
N VAL A 132 -5.97 -8.35 -9.90
CA VAL A 132 -4.60 -8.85 -9.71
C VAL A 132 -3.76 -8.65 -10.98
N GLN A 133 -4.32 -8.93 -12.16
CA GLN A 133 -3.64 -8.68 -13.44
C GLN A 133 -3.28 -7.20 -13.63
N ALA A 134 -4.12 -6.27 -13.16
CA ALA A 134 -3.80 -4.84 -13.24
C ALA A 134 -2.57 -4.47 -12.40
N TRP A 135 -2.40 -5.07 -11.22
CA TRP A 135 -1.21 -4.89 -10.39
C TRP A 135 0.04 -5.54 -10.98
N THR A 136 -0.10 -6.70 -11.63
CA THR A 136 1.02 -7.40 -12.26
C THR A 136 1.48 -6.78 -13.58
N ARG A 137 0.71 -5.86 -14.20
CA ARG A 137 1.14 -5.13 -15.42
C ARG A 137 2.49 -4.43 -15.32
N GLY A 138 2.95 -4.11 -14.10
CA GLY A 138 4.29 -3.55 -13.89
C GLY A 138 5.42 -4.37 -14.55
N VAL A 139 5.25 -5.69 -14.68
CA VAL A 139 6.25 -6.58 -15.31
C VAL A 139 6.43 -6.32 -16.82
N GLU A 140 5.43 -5.76 -17.51
CA GLU A 140 5.54 -5.39 -18.93
C GLU A 140 6.51 -4.24 -19.15
N GLN A 141 6.76 -3.43 -18.12
CA GLN A 141 7.61 -2.26 -18.21
C GLN A 141 9.10 -2.58 -18.03
N ILE A 142 9.46 -3.81 -17.66
CA ILE A 142 10.84 -4.26 -17.42
C ILE A 142 11.79 -3.83 -18.56
N PRO A 143 11.48 -4.04 -19.86
CA PRO A 143 12.37 -3.61 -20.94
C PRO A 143 12.59 -2.09 -20.97
N ALA A 144 11.52 -1.30 -20.83
CA ALA A 144 11.61 0.15 -20.79
C ALA A 144 12.37 0.65 -19.55
N ILE A 145 12.24 -0.02 -18.40
CA ILE A 145 13.01 0.29 -17.19
C ILE A 145 14.50 0.04 -17.43
N ARG A 146 14.87 -1.10 -18.03
CA ARG A 146 16.27 -1.41 -18.39
C ARG A 146 16.87 -0.32 -19.27
N GLU A 147 16.15 0.09 -20.30
CA GLU A 147 16.61 1.15 -21.21
C GLU A 147 16.80 2.49 -20.48
N ARG A 148 15.86 2.89 -19.62
CA ARG A 148 15.99 4.13 -18.84
C ARG A 148 17.19 4.12 -17.90
N ILE A 149 17.47 2.98 -17.24
CA ILE A 149 18.65 2.83 -16.38
C ILE A 149 19.93 2.96 -17.22
N ALA A 150 20.01 2.29 -18.38
CA ALA A 150 21.16 2.38 -19.27
C ALA A 150 21.38 3.79 -19.82
N GLN A 151 20.30 4.50 -20.16
CA GLN A 151 20.37 5.89 -20.60
C GLN A 151 20.85 6.83 -19.49
N ALA A 152 20.35 6.67 -18.26
CA ALA A 152 20.78 7.47 -17.11
C ALA A 152 22.26 7.24 -16.76
N GLU A 153 22.73 6.00 -16.90
CA GLU A 153 24.15 5.65 -16.74
C GLU A 153 25.03 6.33 -17.80
N GLN A 154 24.60 6.37 -19.06
CA GLN A 154 25.33 7.04 -20.14
C GLN A 154 25.28 8.58 -20.03
N ALA A 155 24.15 9.12 -19.57
CA ALA A 155 23.96 10.55 -19.41
C ALA A 155 24.71 11.11 -18.18
N GLY A 156 24.97 10.28 -17.17
CA GLY A 156 25.57 10.72 -15.91
C GLY A 156 24.68 11.69 -15.12
N ASP A 157 23.38 11.66 -15.35
CA ASP A 157 22.38 12.55 -14.72
C ASP A 157 21.86 12.02 -13.38
N ARG A 158 22.29 10.81 -13.00
CA ARG A 158 21.97 10.12 -11.73
C ARG A 158 23.23 9.71 -10.99
N SER A 159 23.13 9.71 -9.67
CA SER A 159 24.20 9.19 -8.81
C SER A 159 24.30 7.67 -8.93
N ASN A 160 25.50 7.12 -8.68
CA ASN A 160 25.69 5.66 -8.67
C ASN A 160 24.77 4.96 -7.67
N ALA A 161 24.50 5.58 -6.51
CA ALA A 161 23.59 5.02 -5.50
C ALA A 161 22.15 4.89 -6.03
N GLU A 162 21.63 5.91 -6.73
CA GLU A 162 20.31 5.85 -7.35
C GLU A 162 20.25 4.79 -8.46
N LEU A 163 21.31 4.65 -9.26
CA LEU A 163 21.38 3.64 -10.31
C LEU A 163 21.42 2.23 -9.73
N ASP A 164 22.16 2.01 -8.64
CA ASP A 164 22.24 0.73 -7.96
C ASP A 164 20.90 0.35 -7.31
N GLU A 165 20.20 1.31 -6.71
CA GLU A 165 18.84 1.11 -6.21
C GLU A 165 17.88 0.73 -7.35
N ALA A 166 17.93 1.45 -8.47
CA ALA A 166 17.09 1.15 -9.63
C ALA A 166 17.36 -0.26 -10.21
N ARG A 167 18.63 -0.68 -10.25
CA ARG A 167 19.02 -2.04 -10.66
C ARG A 167 18.51 -3.09 -9.67
N ALA A 168 18.63 -2.84 -8.37
CA ALA A 168 18.11 -3.74 -7.34
C ALA A 168 16.58 -3.89 -7.42
N ALA A 169 15.85 -2.79 -7.66
CA ALA A 169 14.42 -2.81 -7.88
C ALA A 169 14.03 -3.58 -9.15
N LEU A 170 14.81 -3.42 -10.24
CA LEU A 170 14.60 -4.18 -11.47
C LEU A 170 14.75 -5.69 -11.26
N VAL A 171 15.76 -6.12 -10.49
CA VAL A 171 15.95 -7.54 -10.15
C VAL A 171 14.75 -8.10 -9.41
N GLN A 172 14.15 -7.34 -8.48
CA GLN A 172 12.94 -7.77 -7.79
C GLN A 172 11.74 -7.94 -8.74
N LEU A 173 11.59 -7.04 -9.71
CA LEU A 173 10.54 -7.15 -10.74
C LEU A 173 10.73 -8.36 -11.64
N GLU A 174 11.96 -8.70 -12.00
CA GLU A 174 12.29 -9.88 -12.80
C GLU A 174 12.03 -11.18 -12.03
N GLN A 175 12.33 -11.19 -10.73
CA GLN A 175 11.98 -12.30 -9.84
C GLN A 175 10.47 -12.49 -9.78
N LEU A 176 9.70 -11.41 -9.58
CA LEU A 176 8.24 -11.46 -9.60
C LEU A 176 7.72 -12.00 -10.93
N GLN A 177 8.26 -11.53 -12.06
CA GLN A 177 7.90 -12.03 -13.38
C GLN A 177 8.14 -13.55 -13.48
N SER A 178 9.29 -14.04 -13.01
CA SER A 178 9.61 -15.47 -13.03
C SER A 178 8.66 -16.30 -12.16
N GLN A 179 8.28 -15.78 -10.98
CA GLN A 179 7.35 -16.44 -10.07
C GLN A 179 5.96 -16.53 -10.69
N LEU A 180 5.48 -15.44 -11.30
CA LEU A 180 4.19 -15.41 -12.00
C LEU A 180 4.18 -16.39 -13.19
N GLN A 181 5.26 -16.48 -13.96
CA GLN A 181 5.36 -17.45 -15.07
C GLN A 181 5.25 -18.90 -14.59
N GLN A 182 5.83 -19.22 -13.42
CA GLN A 182 5.84 -20.58 -12.89
C GLN A 182 4.55 -20.96 -12.17
N GLN A 183 3.99 -20.05 -11.37
CA GLN A 183 2.91 -20.37 -10.43
C GLN A 183 1.54 -19.93 -10.91
N ALA A 184 1.46 -18.85 -11.68
CA ALA A 184 0.19 -18.26 -12.09
C ALA A 184 0.31 -17.56 -13.46
N PRO A 185 0.64 -18.30 -14.53
CA PRO A 185 0.84 -17.71 -15.86
C PRO A 185 -0.40 -16.96 -16.37
N GLN A 186 -1.60 -17.35 -15.92
CA GLN A 186 -2.87 -16.67 -16.22
C GLN A 186 -2.98 -15.25 -15.63
N LEU A 187 -2.11 -14.88 -14.69
CA LEU A 187 -2.03 -13.52 -14.11
C LEU A 187 -1.05 -12.62 -14.85
N LEU A 188 -0.25 -13.19 -15.77
CA LEU A 188 0.56 -12.38 -16.65
C LEU A 188 -0.36 -11.69 -17.67
N PRO A 189 -0.13 -10.40 -17.95
CA PRO A 189 -0.90 -9.71 -18.94
C PRO A 189 -0.66 -10.36 -20.31
N SER A 190 -1.73 -10.87 -20.91
CA SER A 190 -1.70 -11.54 -22.21
C SER A 190 -2.02 -10.53 -23.31
N GLY A 191 -1.08 -9.62 -23.59
CA GLY A 191 -1.23 -8.62 -24.65
C GLY A 191 -2.41 -7.63 -24.46
N PRO A 192 -2.52 -6.62 -25.33
CA PRO A 192 -3.58 -5.62 -25.19
C PRO A 192 -4.95 -6.27 -25.34
N ALA A 193 -5.82 -6.06 -24.35
CA ALA A 193 -7.24 -6.39 -24.44
C ALA A 193 -7.81 -5.81 -25.75
N PRO A 194 -8.67 -6.56 -26.48
CA PRO A 194 -9.28 -6.05 -27.70
C PRO A 194 -9.98 -4.74 -27.38
N GLN A 195 -9.57 -3.67 -28.07
CA GLN A 195 -10.35 -2.44 -28.12
C GLN A 195 -11.70 -2.84 -28.73
N ALA A 196 -12.78 -2.65 -27.97
CA ALA A 196 -14.11 -2.73 -28.52
C ALA A 196 -14.19 -1.77 -29.72
N PRO A 197 -14.81 -2.17 -30.84
CA PRO A 197 -14.94 -1.30 -31.99
C PRO A 197 -15.66 -0.01 -31.56
N ALA A 198 -15.07 1.14 -31.92
CA ALA A 198 -15.78 2.40 -31.90
C ALA A 198 -16.81 2.38 -33.03
N ASP A 199 -18.10 2.40 -32.67
CA ASP A 199 -19.19 2.72 -33.59
C ASP A 199 -19.18 4.21 -33.96
#